data_AF-A0AAV8X3Q8-F1
#
_entry.id   AF-A0AAV8X3Q8-F1
#
_cell.length_a   1.000
_cell.length_b   1.000
_cell.length_c   1.000
_cell.angle_alpha   90.00
_cell.angle_beta   90.00
_cell.angle_gamma   90.00
#
_symmetry.space_group_name_H-M   'P 1'
#
loop_
_entity.id
_entity.type
_entity.pdbx_description
1 polymer ?
#
loop_
_entity_poly.entity_id
_entity_poly.type
_entity_poly.pdbx_seq_one_letter_code
_entity_poly.pdbx_strand_id
1 'polypeptide(L)' 'MAEKNDALNTVQDGNNEFAKHLAGNLIFSPISAHAILSLISQGSVNQTRAAFIDALKVPDLNMAAESYKNIMSHPIRSRG' A
#
# COMPACT_ATOMS: atom_id res chain seq x y z
N MET A 1 -15.76 3.36 -12.96
CA MET A 1 -16.18 2.76 -11.67
C MET A 1 -15.46 1.44 -11.37
N ALA A 2 -15.20 0.58 -12.36
CA ALA A 2 -14.44 -0.67 -12.15
C ALA A 2 -12.98 -0.43 -11.70
N GLU A 3 -12.23 0.41 -12.41
CA GLU A 3 -10.80 0.70 -12.16
C GLU A 3 -10.49 1.21 -10.74
N LYS A 4 -11.41 1.98 -10.13
CA LYS A 4 -11.24 2.54 -8.79
C LYS A 4 -11.33 1.47 -7.69
N ASN A 5 -12.10 0.40 -7.92
CA ASN A 5 -12.22 -0.71 -6.98
C ASN A 5 -10.98 -1.61 -7.03
N ASP A 6 -10.41 -1.83 -8.22
CA ASP A 6 -9.22 -2.67 -8.38
C ASP A 6 -7.99 -2.09 -7.68
N ALA A 7 -7.84 -0.76 -7.74
CA ALA A 7 -6.75 -0.04 -7.05
C ALA A 7 -6.89 -0.14 -5.51
N LEU A 8 -8.09 0.06 -4.97
CA LEU A 8 -8.37 -0.05 -3.53
C LEU A 8 -8.13 -1.47 -3.02
N ASN A 9 -8.62 -2.47 -3.74
CA ASN A 9 -8.43 -3.88 -3.38
C ASN A 9 -6.94 -4.23 -3.37
N THR A 10 -6.16 -3.72 -4.32
CA THR A 10 -4.71 -3.98 -4.40
C THR A 10 -3.94 -3.51 -3.16
N VAL A 11 -4.16 -2.28 -2.70
CA VAL A 11 -3.46 -1.76 -1.50
C VAL A 11 -3.92 -2.48 -0.25
N GLN A 12 -5.21 -2.80 -0.15
CA GLN A 12 -5.75 -3.52 0.99
C GLN A 12 -5.19 -4.94 1.09
N ASP A 13 -5.13 -5.67 -0.03
CA ASP A 13 -4.58 -7.02 -0.10
C ASP A 13 -3.07 -7.02 0.17
N GLY A 14 -2.31 -6.12 -0.47
CA GLY A 14 -0.88 -5.97 -0.23
C GLY A 14 -0.55 -5.61 1.22
N ASN A 15 -1.33 -4.72 1.84
CA ASN A 15 -1.19 -4.36 3.25
C ASN A 15 -1.45 -5.55 4.19
N ASN A 16 -2.46 -6.36 3.88
CA ASN A 16 -2.76 -7.56 4.66
C ASN A 16 -1.62 -8.58 4.54
N GLU A 17 -1.14 -8.87 3.33
CA GLU A 17 0.01 -9.78 3.12
C GLU A 17 1.29 -9.28 3.80
N PHE A 18 1.57 -7.98 3.73
CA PHE A 18 2.70 -7.35 4.41
C PHE A 18 2.68 -7.60 5.93
N ALA A 19 1.49 -7.56 6.55
CA ALA A 19 1.33 -7.70 7.99
C ALA A 19 1.29 -9.16 8.49
N LYS A 20 1.09 -10.15 7.61
CA LYS A 20 0.84 -11.57 7.99
C LYS A 20 1.96 -12.26 8.74
N HIS A 21 3.19 -11.73 8.70
CA HIS A 21 4.38 -12.40 9.22
C HIS A 21 4.77 -11.96 10.65
N LEU A 22 3.89 -11.24 11.35
CA LEU A 22 4.21 -10.67 12.65
C LEU A 22 3.60 -11.50 13.78
N ALA A 23 4.44 -11.85 14.76
CA ALA A 23 4.07 -12.68 15.91
C ALA A 23 4.39 -11.97 17.24
N GLY A 24 3.60 -12.28 18.28
CA GLY A 24 3.75 -11.68 19.62
C GLY A 24 2.98 -10.36 19.79
N ASN A 25 3.17 -9.71 20.94
CA ASN A 25 2.54 -8.42 21.25
C ASN A 25 3.27 -7.30 20.51
N LEU A 26 2.77 -6.94 19.33
CA LEU A 26 3.28 -5.84 18.50
C LEU A 26 2.12 -4.92 18.13
N ILE A 27 2.20 -3.65 18.54
CA ILE A 27 1.25 -2.62 18.14
C ILE A 27 1.95 -1.69 17.16
N PHE A 28 1.48 -1.70 15.92
CA PHE A 28 1.94 -0.79 14.86
C PHE A 28 0.83 -0.62 13.84
N SER A 29 1.00 0.33 12.92
CA SER A 29 0.07 0.55 11.80
C SER A 29 0.69 0.03 10.51
N PRO A 30 0.29 -1.16 10.02
CA PRO A 30 0.81 -1.71 8.76
C PRO A 30 0.61 -0.76 7.59
N ILE A 31 -0.55 -0.08 7.56
CA ILE A 31 -0.89 0.81 6.45
C ILE A 31 -0.01 2.06 6.42
N SER A 32 0.46 2.52 7.58
CA SER A 32 1.39 3.65 7.65
C SER A 32 2.77 3.27 7.12
N ALA A 33 3.27 2.09 7.48
CA ALA A 33 4.55 1.59 6.95
C ALA A 33 4.48 1.33 5.44
N HIS A 34 3.40 0.67 4.98
CA HIS A 34 3.16 0.38 3.56
C HIS A 34 3.04 1.67 2.73
N ALA A 35 2.38 2.71 3.26
CA ALA A 35 2.30 4.02 2.62
C ALA A 35 3.68 4.70 2.46
N ILE A 36 4.48 4.75 3.52
CA ILE A 36 5.82 5.36 3.46
C ILE A 36 6.73 4.60 2.49
N LEU A 37 6.72 3.27 2.53
CA LEU A 37 7.51 2.45 1.63
C LEU A 37 7.06 2.61 0.17
N SER A 38 5.75 2.75 -0.07
CA SER A 38 5.20 3.07 -1.41
C SER A 38 5.57 4.47 -1.92
N LEU A 39 5.82 5.43 -1.02
CA LEU A 39 6.35 6.74 -1.40
C LEU A 39 7.84 6.63 -1.76
N ILE A 40 8.64 5.95 -0.92
CA ILE A 40 10.07 5.75 -1.17
C ILE A 40 10.29 4.99 -2.48
N SER A 41 9.46 3.99 -2.76
CA SER A 41 9.58 3.16 -3.95
C SER A 41 9.43 3.95 -5.26
N GLN A 42 8.69 5.07 -5.27
CA GLN A 42 8.55 5.92 -6.45
C GLN A 42 9.88 6.57 -6.87
N GLY A 43 10.79 6.81 -5.92
CA GLY A 43 12.16 7.29 -6.19
C GLY A 43 13.17 6.19 -6.47
N SER A 44 12.77 4.92 -6.40
CA SER A 44 13.68 3.78 -6.56
C SER A 44 13.78 3.30 -8.01
N VAL A 45 14.93 2.73 -8.37
CA VAL A 45 15.21 2.24 -9.72
C VAL A 45 15.75 0.80 -9.67
N ASN A 46 15.65 0.09 -10.80
CA ASN A 46 16.23 -1.23 -11.03
C ASN A 46 15.90 -2.23 -9.89
N GLN A 47 16.93 -2.83 -9.29
CA GLN A 47 16.81 -3.87 -8.27
C GLN A 47 16.12 -3.36 -7.00
N THR A 48 16.34 -2.10 -6.62
CA THR A 48 15.67 -1.50 -5.46
C THR A 48 14.17 -1.40 -5.69
N ARG A 49 13.76 -1.04 -6.92
CA ARG A 49 12.34 -1.00 -7.31
C ARG A 49 11.70 -2.39 -7.21
N ALA A 50 12.39 -3.42 -7.69
CA ALA A 50 11.91 -4.80 -7.61
C ALA A 50 11.76 -5.27 -6.15
N ALA A 51 12.71 -4.92 -5.27
CA ALA A 51 12.62 -5.23 -3.85
C ALA A 51 11.40 -4.58 -3.18
N PHE A 52 11.07 -3.33 -3.54
CA PHE A 52 9.86 -2.68 -3.03
C PHE A 52 8.58 -3.35 -3.51
N ILE A 53 8.49 -3.70 -4.80
CA ILE A 53 7.33 -4.41 -5.36
C ILE A 53 7.08 -5.72 -4.59
N ASP A 54 8.14 -6.51 -4.38
CA ASP A 54 8.03 -7.77 -3.65
C ASP A 54 7.66 -7.57 -2.17
N ALA A 55 8.27 -6.59 -1.49
CA ALA A 55 7.99 -6.31 -0.08
C ALA A 55 6.58 -5.77 0.15
N LEU A 56 6.10 -4.88 -0.73
CA LEU A 56 4.77 -4.26 -0.65
C LEU A 56 3.66 -5.18 -1.14
N LYS A 57 4.00 -6.28 -1.82
CA LYS A 57 3.05 -7.24 -2.40
C LYS A 57 2.03 -6.57 -3.31
N VAL A 58 2.50 -5.62 -4.12
CA VAL A 58 1.68 -4.89 -5.11
C VAL A 58 2.10 -5.27 -6.54
N PRO A 59 1.18 -5.29 -7.52
CA PRO A 59 1.51 -5.63 -8.91
C PRO A 59 2.38 -4.56 -9.58
N ASP A 60 2.15 -3.29 -9.25
CA ASP A 60 2.91 -2.15 -9.74
C ASP A 60 2.91 -0.99 -8.72
N LEU A 61 4.03 -0.26 -8.68
CA LEU A 61 4.24 0.84 -7.74
C LEU A 61 3.43 2.09 -8.11
N ASN A 62 3.18 2.35 -9.39
CA ASN A 62 2.36 3.51 -9.77
C ASN A 62 0.92 3.29 -9.34
N MET A 63 0.43 2.06 -9.50
CA MET A 63 -0.92 1.67 -9.06
C MET A 63 -1.06 1.75 -7.53
N ALA A 64 -0.03 1.37 -6.77
CA ALA A 64 0.01 1.56 -5.32
C ALA A 64 -0.02 3.05 -4.93
N ALA A 65 0.78 3.89 -5.59
CA ALA A 65 0.84 5.33 -5.35
C ALA A 65 -0.49 6.04 -5.64
N GLU A 66 -1.14 5.72 -6.76
CA GLU A 66 -2.47 6.26 -7.11
C GLU A 66 -3.55 5.84 -6.12
N SER A 67 -3.48 4.60 -5.64
CA SER A 67 -4.40 4.08 -4.64
C SER A 67 -4.24 4.80 -3.30
N TYR A 68 -3.00 5.05 -2.87
CA TYR A 68 -2.73 5.87 -1.68
C TYR A 68 -3.20 7.31 -1.85
N LYS A 69 -2.92 7.93 -3.00
CA LYS A 69 -3.43 9.28 -3.32
C LYS A 69 -4.95 9.31 -3.24
N ASN A 70 -5.64 8.29 -3.75
CA ASN A 70 -7.10 8.21 -3.70
C ASN A 70 -7.64 8.08 -2.28
N ILE A 71 -7.03 7.22 -1.44
CA ILE A 71 -7.40 7.05 -0.03
C ILE A 71 -7.15 8.34 0.77
N MET A 72 -5.99 8.97 0.58
CA MET A 72 -5.63 10.19 1.32
C MET A 72 -6.44 11.42 0.87
N SER A 73 -6.80 11.50 -0.41
CA SER A 73 -7.61 12.60 -0.97
C SER A 73 -9.11 12.45 -0.68
N HIS A 74 -9.55 11.24 -0.31
CA HIS A 74 -10.91 10.95 0.11
C HIS A 74 -10.88 10.32 1.50
N PRO A 75 -10.60 11.11 2.57
CA PRO A 75 -10.79 10.61 3.91
C PRO A 75 -12.20 10.04 4.01
N ILE A 76 -12.30 8.81 4.53
CA ILE A 76 -13.56 8.11 4.70
C ILE A 76 -14.54 9.11 5.30
N ARG A 77 -15.55 9.51 4.52
CA ARG A 77 -16.61 10.39 4.99
C ARG A 77 -17.28 9.62 6.11
N SER A 78 -16.96 9.97 7.35
CA SER A 78 -17.66 9.51 8.53
C SER A 78 -19.13 9.80 8.29
N ARG A 79 -19.92 8.74 8.03
CA ARG A 79 -21.37 8.83 8.11
C ARG A 79 -21.71 9.00 9.59
N GLY A 80 -21.67 10.25 10.04
CA GLY A 80 -22.43 10.75 11.18
C GLY A 80 -23.69 11.42 10.65
#